data_AF-A3PCA2-F1
#
_entry.id   AF-A3PCA2-F1
#
_cell.length_a   1.000
_cell.length_b   1.000
_cell.length_c   1.000
_cell.angle_alpha   90.00
_cell.angle_beta   90.00
_cell.angle_gamma   90.00
#
_symmetry.space_group_name_H-M   'P 1'
#
loop_
_entity.id
_entity.type
_entity.pdbx_description
1 polymer ?
#
loop_
_entity_poly.entity_id
_entity_poly.type
_entity_poly.pdbx_seq_one_letter_code
_entity_poly.pdbx_strand_id
1 'polypeptide(L)' 'MEIINQEFIQEIIRLTWRNPAFMAIAIALVWLIPQLFIRKIMAKKYERRKIEIQKNKIQKLYPTNTPK' A
#
# COMPACT_ATOMS: atom_id res chain seq x y z
N MET A 1 33.81 16.21 16.78
CA MET A 1 32.69 15.27 16.56
C MET A 1 31.43 15.95 16.01
N GLU A 2 31.27 17.28 16.14
CA GLU A 2 30.14 18.02 15.54
C GLU A 2 30.37 18.46 14.08
N ILE A 3 31.62 18.79 13.71
CA ILE A 3 31.98 19.28 12.37
C ILE A 3 31.82 18.19 11.30
N ILE A 4 32.23 16.95 11.61
CA ILE A 4 32.07 15.79 10.71
C ILE A 4 30.59 15.51 10.43
N ASN A 5 29.72 15.73 11.43
CA ASN A 5 28.29 15.55 11.29
C ASN A 5 27.66 16.66 10.42
N GLN A 6 28.17 17.89 10.53
CA GLN A 6 27.75 19.03 9.70
C GLN A 6 28.10 18.82 8.21
N GLU A 7 29.32 18.39 7.91
CA GLU A 7 29.75 18.10 6.53
C GLU A 7 28.93 16.96 5.91
N PHE A 8 28.74 15.87 6.65
CA PHE A 8 27.93 14.74 6.21
C PHE A 8 26.46 15.11 5.97
N ILE A 9 25.85 15.91 6.86
CA ILE A 9 24.49 16.41 6.68
C ILE A 9 24.39 17.31 5.44
N GLN A 10 25.36 18.19 5.20
CA GLN A 10 25.37 19.05 4.01
C GLN A 10 25.51 18.24 2.73
N GLU A 11 26.30 17.17 2.73
CA GLU A 11 26.45 16.28 1.58
C GLU A 11 25.15 15.53 1.29
N ILE A 12 24.46 15.03 2.32
CA ILE A 12 23.13 14.44 2.19
C ILE A 12 22.13 15.45 1.60
N ILE A 13 22.11 16.68 2.10
CA ILE A 13 21.20 17.73 1.60
C ILE A 13 21.50 18.07 0.14
N ARG A 14 22.77 18.08 -0.27
CA ARG A 14 23.15 18.28 -1.68
C ARG A 14 22.64 17.15 -2.57
N LEU A 15 22.74 15.90 -2.11
CA LEU A 15 22.32 14.73 -2.85
C LEU A 15 20.80 14.53 -2.90
N THR A 16 20.07 15.06 -1.91
CA THR A 16 18.61 14.88 -1.79
C THR A 16 17.83 16.12 -2.23
N TRP A 17 17.91 17.21 -1.47
CA TRP A 17 17.06 18.39 -1.66
C TRP A 17 17.54 19.34 -2.76
N ARG A 18 18.85 19.39 -3.03
CA ARG A 18 19.40 20.19 -4.14
C ARG A 18 19.57 19.40 -5.44
N ASN A 19 19.21 18.11 -5.44
CA ASN A 19 19.27 17.28 -6.63
C ASN A 19 17.88 17.13 -7.26
N PRO A 20 17.62 17.73 -8.43
CA PRO A 20 16.31 17.65 -9.08
C PRO A 20 15.91 16.21 -9.46
N ALA A 21 16.87 15.33 -9.74
CA ALA A 21 16.58 13.92 -10.05
C ALA A 21 16.06 13.17 -8.82
N PHE A 22 16.66 13.41 -7.64
CA PHE A 22 16.16 12.84 -6.39
C PHE A 22 14.76 13.37 -6.08
N MET A 23 14.53 14.67 -6.27
CA MET A 23 13.22 15.28 -6.05
C MET A 23 12.13 14.66 -6.93
N ALA A 24 12.44 14.42 -8.22
CA ALA A 24 11.52 13.75 -9.13
C ALA A 24 11.19 12.31 -8.68
N ILE A 25 12.19 11.54 -8.23
CA ILE A 25 11.99 10.19 -7.70
C ILE A 25 11.13 10.23 -6.43
N ALA A 26 11.42 11.16 -5.51
CA ALA A 26 10.66 11.31 -4.28
C ALA A 26 9.18 11.63 -4.56
N ILE A 27 8.89 12.56 -5.48
CA ILE A 27 7.52 12.88 -5.90
C ILE A 27 6.84 11.65 -6.51
N ALA A 28 7.54 10.91 -7.39
CA ALA A 28 7.01 9.69 -7.99
C ALA A 28 6.67 8.63 -6.93
N LEU A 29 7.52 8.45 -5.91
CA LEU A 29 7.28 7.50 -4.82
C LEU A 29 6.09 7.92 -3.95
N VAL A 30 5.97 9.21 -3.61
CA VAL A 30 4.80 9.73 -2.87
C VAL A 30 3.50 9.45 -3.63
N TRP A 31 3.52 9.47 -4.96
CA TRP A 31 2.35 9.16 -5.77
C TRP A 31 2.10 7.64 -5.92
N LEU A 32 3.17 6.86 -6.12
CA LEU A 32 3.10 5.45 -6.46
C LEU A 32 2.80 4.56 -5.24
N ILE A 33 3.36 4.87 -4.08
CA ILE A 33 3.18 4.08 -2.86
C ILE A 33 1.70 3.99 -2.46
N PRO A 34 0.95 5.10 -2.31
CA PRO A 34 -0.47 5.04 -1.95
C PRO A 34 -1.30 4.22 -2.95
N GLN A 35 -1.01 4.34 -4.24
CA GLN A 35 -1.73 3.57 -5.27
C GLN A 35 -1.53 2.07 -5.10
N LEU A 36 -0.32 1.61 -4.79
CA LEU A 36 -0.05 0.19 -4.54
C LEU A 36 -0.80 -0.31 -3.30
N PHE A 37 -0.84 0.48 -2.22
CA PHE A 37 -1.59 0.13 -1.02
C PHE A 37 -3.09 -0.01 -1.31
N ILE A 38 -3.67 0.97 -2.01
CA ILE A 38 -5.10 0.95 -2.39
C ILE A 38 -5.41 -0.29 -3.24
N ARG A 39 -4.58 -0.59 -4.24
CA ARG A 39 -4.74 -1.79 -5.08
C ARG A 39 -4.73 -3.07 -4.26
N LYS A 40 -3.80 -3.22 -3.31
CA LYS A 40 -3.71 -4.39 -2.43
C LYS A 40 -4.95 -4.55 -1.55
N ILE A 41 -5.46 -3.46 -0.98
CA ILE A 41 -6.66 -3.47 -0.15
C ILE A 41 -7.89 -3.86 -0.99
N MET A 42 -8.05 -3.26 -2.18
CA MET A 42 -9.16 -3.59 -3.08
C MET A 42 -9.14 -5.05 -3.52
N ALA A 43 -7.98 -5.59 -3.90
CA ALA A 43 -7.86 -7.00 -4.27
C ALA A 43 -8.30 -7.93 -3.11
N LYS A 44 -7.85 -7.65 -1.88
CA LYS A 44 -8.25 -8.43 -0.70
C LYS A 44 -9.76 -8.34 -0.43
N LYS A 45 -10.36 -7.16 -0.59
CA LYS A 45 -11.80 -6.95 -0.44
C LYS A 45 -12.59 -7.72 -1.50
N TYR A 46 -12.09 -7.74 -2.73
CA TYR A 46 -12.71 -8.45 -3.84
C TYR A 46 -12.72 -9.97 -3.62
N GLU A 47 -11.59 -10.54 -3.20
CA GLU A 47 -11.50 -11.99 -2.88
C GLU A 47 -12.44 -12.39 -1.74
N ARG A 48 -12.51 -11.58 -0.67
CA ARG A 48 -13.47 -11.80 0.43
C ARG A 48 -14.91 -11.77 -0.07
N ARG A 49 -15.26 -10.81 -0.92
CA ARG A 49 -16.61 -10.68 -1.49
C ARG A 49 -16.99 -11.87 -2.35
N LYS A 50 -16.06 -12.42 -3.13
CA LYS A 50 -16.32 -13.66 -3.91
C LYS A 50 -16.67 -14.83 -3.01
N ILE A 51 -15.92 -15.03 -1.93
CA ILE A 51 -16.15 -16.13 -0.98
C ILE A 51 -17.52 -15.96 -0.31
N GLU A 52 -17.85 -14.75 0.12
CA GLU A 52 -19.14 -14.43 0.73
C GLU A 52 -20.31 -14.68 -0.24
N ILE A 53 -20.20 -14.23 -1.49
CA ILE A 53 -21.22 -14.48 -2.52
C ILE A 53 -21.38 -15.99 -2.75
N GLN A 54 -20.27 -16.74 -2.83
CA GLN A 54 -20.33 -18.19 -3.00
C GLN A 54 -21.00 -18.87 -1.80
N LYS A 55 -20.62 -18.49 -0.57
CA LYS A 55 -21.26 -19.00 0.66
C LYS A 55 -22.76 -18.73 0.66
N ASN A 56 -23.17 -17.52 0.32
CA ASN A 56 -24.58 -17.12 0.25
C ASN A 56 -25.34 -17.91 -0.83
N LYS A 57 -24.72 -18.17 -1.99
CA LYS A 57 -25.31 -19.02 -3.03
C LYS A 57 -25.48 -20.47 -2.56
N ILE A 58 -24.44 -21.05 -1.95
CA ILE A 58 -24.48 -22.42 -1.41
C ILE A 58 -25.59 -22.55 -0.36
N GLN A 59 -25.69 -21.60 0.57
CA GLN A 59 -26.73 -21.60 1.60
C GLN A 59 -28.15 -21.52 1.00
N LYS A 60 -28.34 -20.77 -0.10
CA LYS A 60 -29.62 -20.72 -0.80
C LYS A 60 -29.95 -22.03 -1.51
N LEU A 61 -28.96 -22.71 -2.07
CA LEU A 61 -29.13 -23.99 -2.78
C LEU A 61 -29.35 -25.16 -1.82
N TYR A 62 -28.70 -25.13 -0.66
CA TYR A 62 -28.80 -26.13 0.39
C TYR A 62 -29.20 -25.44 1.70
N PRO A 63 -30.46 -25.00 1.82
CA PRO A 63 -30.94 -24.44 3.07
C PRO A 63 -30.91 -25.54 4.12
N THR A 64 -30.14 -25.35 5.19
CA THR A 64 -30.09 -26.29 6.30
C THR A 64 -31.41 -26.19 7.05
N ASN A 65 -32.39 -26.99 6.62
CA ASN A 65 -33.71 -27.11 7.24
C ASN A 65 -33.66 -27.96 8.52
N THR A 66 -32.52 -28.01 9.22
CA THR A 66 -32.43 -28.73 10.50
C THR A 66 -33.04 -27.87 11.60
N PRO A 67 -34.20 -28.26 12.17
CA PRO A 67 -34.65 -27.67 13.42
C PRO A 67 -33.59 -27.95 14.49
N LYS A 68 -33.29 -26.92 15.30
CA LYS A 68 -32.47 -27.07 16.52
C LYS A 68 -33.18 -27.98 17.52
#